data_AF-A0A529QJT6-F1
#
_entry.id   AF-A0A529QJT6-F1
#
_cell.length_a   1.000
_cell.length_b   1.000
_cell.length_c   1.000
_cell.angle_alpha   90.00
_cell.angle_beta   90.00
_cell.angle_gamma   90.00
#
_symmetry.space_group_name_H-M   'P 1'
#
loop_
_entity.id
_entity.type
_entity.pdbx_description
1 polymer ?
#
loop_
_entity_poly.entity_id
_entity_poly.type
_entity_poly.pdbx_seq_one_letter_code
_entity_poly.pdbx_strand_id
1 'polypeptide(L)'
;MQTYVALLYSIILSEGRRVVMADLKAMAEGLGLKNVRTLAATGNLVFEARTGEISKLEQRLEKAFENTFGRQVDIIVRGAEDWLK
;
A
#
# COMPACT_ATOMS: atom_id res chain seq x y z
N MET A 1 6.35 8.57 14.63
CA MET A 1 5.88 7.79 13.46
C MET A 1 4.36 7.90 13.44
N GLN A 2 3.76 7.92 12.25
CA GLN A 2 2.30 7.95 12.10
C GLN A 2 1.85 6.70 11.36
N THR A 3 0.66 6.23 11.72
CA THR A 3 0.00 5.11 11.04
C THR A 3 -0.76 5.64 9.84
N TYR A 4 -0.57 5.00 8.70
CA TYR A 4 -1.24 5.32 7.45
C TYR A 4 -2.01 4.11 6.93
N VAL A 5 -3.06 4.39 6.18
CA VAL A 5 -3.83 3.42 5.41
C VAL A 5 -3.63 3.74 3.93
N ALA A 6 -3.13 2.78 3.15
CA ALA A 6 -3.10 2.85 1.70
C ALA A 6 -4.24 2.02 1.10
N LEU A 7 -5.06 2.69 0.31
CA LEU A 7 -6.16 2.11 -0.43
C LEU A 7 -5.75 1.93 -1.89
N LEU A 8 -5.79 0.70 -2.38
CA LEU A 8 -5.46 0.38 -3.76
C LEU A 8 -6.74 0.37 -4.60
N TYR A 9 -6.77 1.15 -5.68
CA TYR A 9 -7.92 1.18 -6.57
C TYR A 9 -7.98 -0.09 -7.42
N SER A 10 -8.89 -1.00 -7.07
CA SER A 10 -9.22 -2.22 -7.82
C SER A 10 -8.04 -3.17 -8.09
N ILE A 11 -7.74 -4.05 -7.14
CA ILE A 11 -6.92 -5.23 -7.40
C ILE A 11 -7.75 -6.31 -8.12
N ILE A 12 -7.66 -6.32 -9.45
CA ILE A 12 -8.33 -7.28 -10.33
C ILE A 12 -8.08 -8.73 -9.84
N LEU A 13 -9.15 -9.46 -9.52
CA LEU A 13 -9.13 -10.84 -9.00
C LEU A 13 -9.12 -11.93 -10.09
N SER A 14 -8.88 -11.57 -11.36
CA SER A 14 -8.79 -12.59 -12.42
C SER A 14 -7.59 -13.50 -12.22
N GLU A 15 -7.70 -14.76 -12.64
CA GLU A 15 -6.77 -15.86 -12.29
C GLU A 15 -5.29 -15.58 -12.64
N GLY A 16 -5.00 -14.67 -13.58
CA GLY A 16 -3.64 -14.23 -13.93
C GLY A 16 -3.18 -12.89 -13.35
N ARG A 17 -3.98 -12.23 -12.49
CA ARG A 17 -3.74 -10.86 -12.00
C ARG A 17 -3.86 -10.72 -10.49
N ARG A 18 -3.85 -11.83 -9.76
CA ARG A 18 -4.00 -11.83 -8.30
C ARG A 18 -2.78 -11.22 -7.63
N VAL A 19 -2.99 -10.28 -6.72
CA VAL A 19 -1.94 -9.80 -5.82
C VAL A 19 -1.82 -10.78 -4.66
N VAL A 20 -0.64 -11.35 -4.47
CA VAL A 20 -0.33 -12.14 -3.27
C VAL A 20 -0.04 -11.16 -2.14
N MET A 21 -0.79 -11.26 -1.04
CA MET A 21 -0.67 -10.31 0.08
C MET A 21 0.72 -10.36 0.75
N ALA A 22 1.38 -11.51 0.74
CA ALA A 22 2.76 -11.65 1.21
C ALA A 22 3.73 -10.79 0.40
N ASP A 23 3.62 -10.82 -0.93
CA ASP A 23 4.47 -10.02 -1.83
C ASP A 23 4.16 -8.53 -1.69
N LEU A 24 2.87 -8.17 -1.55
CA LEU A 24 2.46 -6.79 -1.32
C LEU A 24 3.04 -6.24 0.00
N LYS A 25 3.01 -7.05 1.05
CA LYS A 25 3.63 -6.72 2.33
C LYS A 25 5.15 -6.57 2.18
N ALA A 26 5.82 -7.54 1.54
CA ALA A 26 7.26 -7.53 1.35
C ALA A 26 7.74 -6.32 0.54
N MET A 27 7.00 -5.94 -0.50
CA MET A 27 7.25 -4.72 -1.28
C MET A 27 7.21 -3.47 -0.39
N ALA A 28 6.17 -3.31 0.43
CA ALA A 28 6.04 -2.17 1.32
C ALA A 28 7.13 -2.16 2.42
N GLU A 29 7.51 -3.31 2.97
CA GLU A 29 8.65 -3.42 3.88
C GLU A 29 9.98 -3.05 3.21
N GLY A 30 10.17 -3.43 1.94
CA GLY A 30 11.33 -3.06 1.11
C GLY A 30 11.47 -1.56 0.88
N LEU A 31 10.38 -0.79 0.97
CA LEU A 31 10.41 0.68 0.96
C LEU A 31 10.83 1.31 2.30
N GLY A 32 11.14 0.50 3.30
CA GLY A 32 11.51 0.94 4.64
C GLY A 32 10.31 1.31 5.52
N LEU A 33 9.08 0.99 5.10
CA LEU A 33 7.88 1.15 5.92
C LEU A 33 7.91 0.14 7.07
N LYS A 34 7.32 0.52 8.21
CA LYS A 34 7.33 -0.31 9.43
C LYS A 34 5.93 -0.83 9.72
N ASN A 35 5.88 -1.91 10.50
CA ASN A 35 4.62 -2.51 10.97
C ASN A 35 3.58 -2.74 9.86
N VAL A 36 4.06 -3.14 8.67
CA VAL A 36 3.23 -3.33 7.48
C VAL A 36 2.27 -4.51 7.68
N ARG A 37 0.99 -4.27 7.41
CA ARG A 37 -0.10 -5.26 7.45
C ARG A 37 -0.99 -5.08 6.23
N THR A 38 -1.56 -6.18 5.75
CA THR A 38 -2.56 -6.18 4.68
C THR A 38 -3.96 -6.34 5.26
N LEU A 39 -4.95 -5.68 4.69
CA LEU A 39 -6.35 -5.85 5.08
C LEU A 39 -7.01 -6.97 4.27
N ALA A 40 -7.06 -8.17 4.85
CA ALA A 40 -7.60 -9.38 4.21
C ALA A 40 -7.00 -9.59 2.80
N ALA A 41 -7.81 -10.04 1.84
CA ALA A 41 -7.43 -10.18 0.42
C ALA A 41 -7.86 -8.98 -0.44
N THR A 42 -7.99 -7.79 0.18
CA THR A 42 -8.50 -6.57 -0.50
C THR A 42 -7.40 -5.72 -1.13
N GLY A 43 -6.13 -6.07 -0.92
CA GLY A 43 -5.00 -5.32 -1.48
C GLY A 43 -4.69 -4.03 -0.74
N ASN A 44 -5.42 -3.68 0.32
CA ASN A 44 -5.14 -2.49 1.11
C ASN A 44 -4.06 -2.74 2.16
N LEU A 45 -3.31 -1.70 2.50
CA LEU A 45 -2.20 -1.76 3.45
C LEU A 45 -2.41 -0.82 4.64
N VAL A 46 -1.96 -1.25 5.81
CA VAL A 46 -1.74 -0.42 6.99
C VAL A 46 -0.26 -0.49 7.33
N PHE A 47 0.38 0.66 7.52
CA PHE A 47 1.81 0.72 7.82
C PHE A 47 2.13 1.98 8.62
N GLU A 48 3.34 2.01 9.19
CA GLU A 48 3.88 3.17 9.85
C GLU A 48 5.02 3.78 9.04
N ALA A 49 5.00 5.12 8.95
CA ALA A 49 6.06 5.90 8.32
C ALA A 49 6.42 7.11 9.18
N ARG A 50 7.55 7.75 8.86
CA ARG A 50 7.83 9.09 9.39
C ARG A 50 6.78 10.05 8.84
N THR A 51 6.34 10.98 9.68
CA THR A 51 5.44 12.06 9.26
C THR A 51 6.07 12.80 8.07
N GLY A 52 5.33 12.93 6.99
CA GLY A 52 5.80 13.51 5.75
C GLY A 52 4.66 13.75 4.77
N GLU A 53 5.01 14.15 3.55
CA GLU A 53 4.04 14.42 2.48
C GLU A 53 3.40 13.12 2.00
N ILE A 54 2.08 13.02 2.16
CA ILE A 54 1.26 11.87 1.75
C ILE A 54 1.44 11.57 0.25
N SER A 55 1.48 12.61 -0.59
CA SER A 55 1.69 12.47 -2.04
C SER A 55 2.99 11.76 -2.40
N LYS A 56 4.06 11.96 -1.62
CA LYS A 56 5.32 11.23 -1.81
C LYS A 56 5.20 9.75 -1.41
N LEU A 57 4.37 9.42 -0.42
CA LEU A 57 4.10 8.03 -0.06
C LEU A 57 3.29 7.33 -1.16
N GLU A 58 2.26 7.99 -1.70
CA GLU A 58 1.44 7.51 -2.82
C GLU A 58 2.35 7.17 -4.01
N GLN A 59 3.11 8.14 -4.53
CA GLN A 59 4.00 7.94 -5.68
C GLN A 59 5.04 6.84 -5.47
N ARG A 60 5.59 6.72 -4.25
CA ARG A 60 6.56 5.66 -3.93
C ARG A 60 5.92 4.28 -3.93
N LEU A 61 4.71 4.15 -3.39
CA LEU A 61 3.98 2.90 -3.37
C LEU A 61 3.56 2.49 -4.79
N GLU A 62 3.04 3.43 -5.59
CA GLU A 62 2.61 3.18 -6.97
C GLU A 62 3.78 2.69 -7.84
N LYS A 63 4.93 3.38 -7.76
CA LYS A 63 6.15 2.99 -8.48
C LYS A 63 6.68 1.64 -8.03
N ALA A 64 6.64 1.35 -6.73
CA ALA A 64 7.06 0.05 -6.21
C ALA A 64 6.13 -1.07 -6.67
N PHE A 65 4.82 -0.79 -6.73
CA PHE A 65 3.82 -1.73 -7.20
C PHE A 65 4.02 -2.03 -8.68
N GLU A 66 4.27 -1.02 -9.51
CA GLU A 66 4.60 -1.20 -10.93
C GLU A 66 5.84 -2.07 -11.12
N ASN A 67 6.91 -1.80 -10.37
CA ASN A 67 8.13 -2.60 -10.44
C ASN A 67 7.95 -4.06 -9.97
N THR A 68 7.08 -4.29 -9.00
CA THR A 68 6.90 -5.61 -8.37
C THR A 68 5.90 -6.48 -9.13
N PHE A 69 4.81 -5.88 -9.61
CA PHE A 69 3.68 -6.58 -10.21
C PHE A 69 3.53 -6.30 -11.72
N GLY A 70 4.40 -5.48 -12.31
CA GLY A 70 4.42 -5.19 -13.75
C GLY A 70 3.23 -4.38 -14.26
N ARG A 71 2.54 -3.64 -13.37
CA ARG A 71 1.35 -2.86 -13.73
C ARG A 71 1.15 -1.67 -12.80
N GLN A 72 0.53 -0.63 -13.31
CA GLN A 72 0.15 0.53 -12.52
C GLN A 72 -1.14 0.28 -11.74
N VAL A 73 -1.22 0.87 -10.55
CA VAL A 73 -2.41 0.93 -9.72
C VAL A 73 -2.42 2.29 -9.04
N ASP A 74 -3.58 2.93 -8.96
CA ASP A 74 -3.71 4.17 -8.19
C ASP A 74 -3.77 3.83 -6.71
N ILE A 75 -2.97 4.53 -5.89
CA ILE A 75 -2.89 4.33 -4.45
C ILE A 75 -3.22 5.62 -3.73
N ILE A 76 -4.26 5.58 -2.91
CA ILE A 76 -4.65 6.70 -2.06
C ILE A 76 -4.16 6.42 -0.64
N VAL A 77 -3.36 7.33 -0.08
CA VAL A 77 -2.86 7.22 1.30
C VAL A 77 -3.60 8.21 2.19
N ARG A 78 -4.01 7.75 3.38
CA ARG A 78 -4.65 8.58 4.42
C ARG A 78 -4.03 8.32 5.78
N GLY A 79 -4.01 9.33 6.65
CA GLY A 79 -3.61 9.14 8.04
C GLY A 79 -4.68 8.31 8.76
N ALA A 80 -4.27 7.38 9.63
CA ALA A 80 -5.23 6.55 10.37
C ALA A 80 -6.15 7.40 11.27
N GLU A 81 -5.68 8.56 11.73
CA GLU A 81 -6.48 9.51 12.51
C GLU A 81 -7.69 10.06 11.74
N ASP A 82 -7.60 10.17 10.41
CA ASP A 82 -8.71 10.63 9.55
C ASP A 82 -9.87 9.62 9.50
N TRP A 83 -9.64 8.36 9.90
CA TRP A 83 -10.62 7.27 9.89
C TRP A 83 -11.28 7.00 11.23
N LEU A 84 -10.81 7.64 12.32
CA LEU A 84 -11.35 7.45 13.67
C LEU A 84 -12.53 8.38 13.99
N LYS A 85 -13.02 9.13 13.00
CA LYS A 85 -14.16 10.04 13.09
C LYS A 85 -15.37 9.44 12.38
#